data_AF-R1DVJ0-F1
#
_entry.id   AF-R1DVJ0-F1
#
_cell.length_a   1.000
_cell.length_b   1.000
_cell.length_c   1.000
_cell.angle_alpha   90.00
_cell.angle_beta   90.00
_cell.angle_gamma   90.00
#
_symmetry.space_group_name_H-M   'P 1'
#
loop_
_entity.id
_entity.type
_entity.pdbx_description
1 polymer ?
#
loop_
_entity_poly.entity_id
_entity_poly.type
_entity_poly.pdbx_seq_one_letter_code
_entity_poly.pdbx_strand_id
1 'polypeptide(L)'
;MAVNIPILARNRIDHIAYLDPAPLATAAASTPPAPPPTSTAEASAAAAGTPARCDDTLAGAASKREKANGVSKAGDLVQGKYAELEKSGAKQKTDSKVVLVTGVTNINAGLLTLTYGFCFGVELTMNNVAAGFFYNYQGVTPQLAGIAASMFGLMNIFARSLGGLLSDFCNARFGMRGRLWSCWIIQTIEGVMCCILGSVTADMSAPYPSTGPKYPAFVEIPKDEWRVALNTSWGWTPLVGNGCNVLDDDGKPFKVLACGTKSIKTTDAMKDCLGIQDKLILIQDPPLGHMMIDGEWTQIGHHDDCISHSGTFGIAVIIVIIFSVFVQMAEGLDFGIVPYV
;
A
#
# COMPACT_ATOMS: atom_id res chain seq x y z
N MET A 1 -1.14 18.63 43.77
CA MET A 1 -1.92 18.67 42.51
C MET A 1 -1.43 17.51 41.66
N ALA A 2 -2.01 16.33 41.88
CA ALA A 2 -1.64 15.08 41.21
C ALA A 2 -2.78 14.73 40.25
N VAL A 3 -2.47 14.64 38.96
CA VAL A 3 -3.43 14.27 37.93
C VAL A 3 -3.48 12.74 37.87
N ASN A 4 -4.69 12.23 38.03
CA ASN A 4 -5.05 10.82 38.16
C ASN A 4 -5.24 10.21 36.76
N ILE A 5 -4.43 9.23 36.38
CA ILE A 5 -4.62 8.43 35.16
C ILE A 5 -5.16 7.06 35.59
N PRO A 6 -6.38 6.67 35.21
CA PRO A 6 -6.89 5.35 35.56
C PRO A 6 -6.28 4.29 34.63
N ILE A 7 -5.54 3.39 35.28
CA ILE A 7 -5.13 2.08 34.78
C ILE A 7 -6.40 1.22 34.58
N LEU A 8 -6.70 0.83 33.34
CA LEU A 8 -7.61 -0.28 33.03
C LEU A 8 -6.85 -1.30 32.19
N ALA A 9 -6.16 -2.20 32.89
CA ALA A 9 -5.67 -3.45 32.36
C ALA A 9 -6.45 -4.59 33.04
N ARG A 10 -7.33 -5.27 32.31
CA ARG A 10 -7.50 -6.74 32.41
C ARG A 10 -8.47 -7.29 31.36
N ASN A 11 -8.00 -8.32 30.66
CA ASN A 11 -8.73 -9.38 29.98
C ASN A 11 -9.35 -9.10 28.60
N ARG A 12 -8.51 -9.11 27.55
CA ARG A 12 -8.76 -9.93 26.35
C ARG A 12 -7.49 -10.08 25.49
N ILE A 13 -6.45 -10.72 26.04
CA ILE A 13 -5.37 -11.33 25.27
C ILE A 13 -5.54 -12.83 25.47
N ASP A 14 -6.41 -13.43 24.68
CA ASP A 14 -6.49 -14.87 24.44
C ASP A 14 -7.18 -15.02 23.07
N HIS A 15 -6.65 -15.90 22.23
CA HIS A 15 -6.99 -16.15 20.80
C HIS A 15 -6.12 -15.45 19.75
N ILE A 16 -4.80 -15.65 19.87
CA ILE A 16 -4.02 -16.12 18.73
C ILE A 16 -4.18 -17.65 18.69
N ALA A 17 -5.01 -18.18 17.77
CA ALA A 17 -4.98 -19.53 17.18
C ALA A 17 -6.37 -19.93 16.66
N TYR A 18 -6.57 -19.84 15.34
CA TYR A 18 -7.15 -20.88 14.47
C TYR A 18 -7.25 -20.31 13.05
N LEU A 19 -6.15 -20.42 12.29
CA LEU A 19 -6.22 -20.55 10.84
C LEU A 19 -6.15 -22.06 10.60
N ASP A 20 -7.25 -22.68 10.18
CA ASP A 20 -7.24 -24.02 9.59
C ASP A 20 -7.70 -23.92 8.12
N PRO A 21 -7.23 -24.83 7.25
CA PRO A 21 -7.09 -24.63 5.81
C PRO A 21 -8.36 -25.01 5.04
N ALA A 22 -8.66 -24.27 3.98
CA ALA A 22 -9.65 -24.65 2.98
C ALA A 22 -9.08 -25.70 1.99
N PRO A 23 -9.92 -26.60 1.43
CA PRO A 23 -9.51 -27.90 0.89
C PRO A 23 -8.99 -27.85 -0.55
N LEU A 24 -8.12 -28.83 -0.86
CA LEU A 24 -7.60 -29.17 -2.18
C LEU A 24 -8.72 -29.39 -3.21
N ALA A 25 -8.67 -28.64 -4.31
CA ALA A 25 -9.27 -29.03 -5.58
C ALA A 25 -8.19 -29.71 -6.46
N THR A 26 -8.45 -30.96 -6.79
CA THR A 26 -7.71 -31.86 -7.66
C THR A 26 -7.72 -31.37 -9.11
N ALA A 27 -6.54 -31.19 -9.73
CA ALA A 27 -6.42 -31.13 -11.19
C ALA A 27 -5.11 -31.79 -11.66
N ALA A 28 -5.32 -32.97 -12.22
CA ALA A 28 -4.58 -33.74 -13.24
C ALA A 28 -3.10 -33.44 -13.53
N ALA A 29 -2.36 -34.56 -13.56
CA ALA A 29 -0.97 -34.74 -13.96
C ALA A 29 -0.68 -34.40 -15.44
N SER A 30 0.48 -33.80 -15.68
CA SER A 30 1.29 -34.03 -16.87
C SER A 30 2.76 -34.15 -16.47
N THR A 31 3.39 -35.27 -16.84
CA THR A 31 4.78 -35.68 -16.56
C THR A 31 5.83 -34.89 -17.36
N PRO A 32 7.13 -34.96 -16.97
CA PRO A 32 8.14 -33.95 -17.32
C PRO A 32 9.04 -34.36 -18.49
N PRO A 33 9.81 -33.43 -19.09
CA PRO A 33 11.09 -33.75 -19.71
C PRO A 33 12.27 -33.40 -18.79
N ALA A 34 13.31 -34.22 -18.88
CA ALA A 34 14.53 -34.27 -18.05
C ALA A 34 15.57 -33.14 -18.38
N PRO A 35 16.56 -32.89 -17.49
CA PRO A 35 17.50 -31.75 -17.56
C PRO A 35 18.81 -32.12 -18.32
N PRO A 36 19.62 -31.16 -18.85
CA PRO A 36 20.73 -30.51 -18.09
C PRO A 36 21.21 -29.14 -18.68
N PRO A 37 22.37 -28.54 -18.31
CA PRO A 37 23.03 -28.43 -17.00
C PRO A 37 23.20 -26.96 -16.53
N THR A 38 23.53 -26.83 -15.25
CA THR A 38 24.02 -25.66 -14.49
C THR A 38 24.94 -24.68 -15.23
N SER A 39 24.67 -23.38 -15.11
CA SER A 39 25.71 -22.36 -14.83
C SER A 39 25.10 -21.08 -14.22
N THR A 40 25.66 -20.73 -13.05
CA THR A 40 26.01 -19.39 -12.54
C THR A 40 25.05 -18.20 -12.68
N ALA A 41 24.77 -17.61 -11.52
CA ALA A 41 24.24 -16.27 -11.29
C ALA A 41 25.04 -15.15 -11.98
N GLU A 42 24.34 -14.10 -12.41
CA GLU A 42 24.71 -12.67 -12.45
C GLU A 42 23.57 -11.91 -13.19
N ALA A 43 22.90 -10.93 -12.57
CA ALA A 43 23.20 -9.49 -12.51
C ALA A 43 22.76 -8.66 -13.75
N SER A 44 21.78 -7.78 -13.48
CA SER A 44 21.45 -6.48 -14.13
C SER A 44 21.02 -6.37 -15.60
N ALA A 45 19.95 -5.60 -15.83
CA ALA A 45 19.80 -4.56 -16.87
C ALA A 45 18.49 -3.81 -16.57
N ALA A 46 18.45 -2.56 -16.08
CA ALA A 46 18.83 -1.30 -16.73
C ALA A 46 18.10 -1.10 -18.08
N ALA A 47 16.91 -0.50 -18.04
CA ALA A 47 16.20 -0.01 -19.21
C ALA A 47 16.72 1.40 -19.58
N ALA A 48 17.02 1.56 -20.87
CA ALA A 48 17.50 2.77 -21.52
C ALA A 48 16.38 3.79 -21.77
N GLY A 49 16.72 5.09 -21.75
CA GLY A 49 15.90 6.20 -22.22
C GLY A 49 16.74 7.45 -22.51
N THR A 50 16.71 7.89 -23.77
CA THR A 50 17.51 8.95 -24.45
C THR A 50 17.12 10.40 -24.03
N PRO A 51 17.73 11.50 -24.55
CA PRO A 51 18.19 12.63 -23.73
C PRO A 51 17.33 13.90 -23.87
N ALA A 52 17.14 14.64 -22.78
CA ALA A 52 16.68 16.03 -22.85
C ALA A 52 17.89 16.98 -22.75
N ARG A 53 18.19 17.61 -23.89
CA ARG A 53 19.12 18.72 -24.07
C ARG A 53 18.50 19.99 -23.46
N CYS A 54 19.24 20.73 -22.63
CA CYS A 54 19.01 22.15 -22.41
C CYS A 54 20.36 22.84 -22.22
N ASP A 55 20.53 23.89 -23.02
CA ASP A 55 21.74 24.67 -23.25
C ASP A 55 22.25 25.42 -22.00
N ASP A 56 23.56 25.60 -22.02
CA ASP A 56 24.32 26.60 -21.27
C ASP A 56 23.73 28.00 -21.48
N THR A 57 23.68 28.82 -20.42
CA THR A 57 24.31 30.16 -20.32
C THR A 57 23.84 30.84 -19.03
N LEU A 58 24.78 31.49 -18.31
CA LEU A 58 24.67 32.23 -17.03
C LEU A 58 24.87 31.31 -15.80
N ALA A 59 25.92 31.39 -15.00
CA ALA A 59 26.72 32.55 -14.65
C ALA A 59 28.16 32.12 -14.30
N GLY A 60 29.11 32.63 -15.07
CA GLY A 60 30.51 32.67 -14.69
C GLY A 60 30.69 33.62 -13.50
N ALA A 61 30.80 33.07 -12.30
CA ALA A 61 31.30 33.79 -11.13
C ALA A 61 31.76 32.83 -10.00
N ALA A 62 32.48 31.75 -10.33
CA ALA A 62 33.14 30.93 -9.29
C ALA A 62 34.42 30.20 -9.74
N SER A 63 34.94 30.46 -10.96
CA SER A 63 36.04 29.68 -11.58
C SER A 63 37.46 30.07 -11.12
N LYS A 64 37.70 30.51 -9.88
CA LYS A 64 39.07 30.87 -9.49
C LYS A 64 39.57 30.44 -8.11
N ARG A 65 38.95 29.45 -7.47
CA ARG A 65 39.50 28.93 -6.21
C ARG A 65 39.14 27.48 -5.87
N GLU A 66 39.31 26.54 -6.81
CA GLU A 66 39.33 25.11 -6.46
C GLU A 66 40.30 24.33 -7.38
N LYS A 67 41.56 24.76 -7.42
CA LYS A 67 42.68 23.91 -7.80
C LYS A 67 43.41 23.51 -6.52
N ALA A 68 42.82 22.59 -5.76
CA ALA A 68 43.48 21.69 -4.81
C ALA A 68 42.39 20.92 -4.05
N ASN A 69 42.42 19.58 -4.15
CA ASN A 69 41.57 18.62 -3.44
C ASN A 69 40.07 18.61 -3.78
N GLY A 70 39.68 17.63 -4.59
CA GLY A 70 38.26 17.31 -4.78
C GLY A 70 38.04 16.46 -6.03
N VAL A 71 38.47 15.20 -6.00
CA VAL A 71 38.05 14.21 -7.00
C VAL A 71 36.55 13.98 -6.78
N SER A 72 35.72 14.69 -7.54
CA SER A 72 34.29 14.48 -7.64
C SER A 72 34.01 13.07 -8.16
N LYS A 73 33.37 12.25 -7.33
CA LYS A 73 32.76 10.97 -7.69
C LYS A 73 31.54 11.23 -8.60
N ALA A 74 31.77 11.22 -9.90
CA ALA A 74 30.74 11.09 -10.93
C ALA A 74 31.33 10.32 -12.13
N GLY A 75 31.90 9.15 -11.86
CA GLY A 75 32.62 8.34 -12.85
C GLY A 75 32.82 6.87 -12.49
N ASP A 76 31.92 6.26 -11.72
CA ASP A 76 32.02 4.84 -11.35
C ASP A 76 31.46 3.88 -12.41
N LEU A 77 31.27 4.34 -13.64
CA LEU A 77 31.03 3.47 -14.81
C LEU A 77 32.10 3.76 -15.86
N VAL A 78 32.87 2.72 -16.20
CA VAL A 78 33.98 2.68 -17.17
C VAL A 78 35.34 3.11 -16.61
N GLN A 79 35.93 2.27 -15.76
CA GLN A 79 37.39 2.08 -15.73
C GLN A 79 37.71 0.60 -15.45
N GLY A 80 37.94 -0.14 -16.53
CA GLY A 80 38.37 -1.54 -16.52
C GLY A 80 39.81 -1.73 -16.02
N LYS A 81 40.07 -1.41 -14.75
CA LYS A 81 41.36 -1.63 -14.08
C LYS A 81 41.20 -2.09 -12.63
N TYR A 82 40.30 -3.05 -12.39
CA TYR A 82 40.20 -3.75 -11.10
C TYR A 82 41.53 -4.39 -10.68
N ALA A 83 42.31 -4.93 -11.63
CA ALA A 83 43.60 -5.56 -11.38
C ALA A 83 44.72 -4.57 -10.95
N GLU A 84 44.58 -3.27 -11.24
CA GLU A 84 45.56 -2.24 -10.87
C GLU A 84 45.27 -1.68 -9.47
N LEU A 85 43.98 -1.60 -9.10
CA LEU A 85 43.50 -1.29 -7.75
C LEU A 85 43.71 -2.44 -6.74
N GLU A 86 43.77 -3.69 -7.22
CA GLU A 86 44.17 -4.85 -6.42
C GLU A 86 45.69 -4.84 -6.11
N LYS A 87 46.52 -4.39 -7.06
CA LYS A 87 47.98 -4.29 -6.88
C LYS A 87 48.44 -3.08 -6.07
N SER A 88 47.66 -2.00 -6.03
CA SER A 88 47.97 -0.79 -5.25
C SER A 88 47.56 -0.90 -3.77
N GLY A 89 46.99 -2.03 -3.33
CA GLY A 89 46.58 -2.25 -1.94
C GLY A 89 45.36 -1.41 -1.49
N ALA A 90 44.73 -0.66 -2.39
CA ALA A 90 43.58 0.20 -2.09
C ALA A 90 42.25 -0.56 -2.03
N LYS A 91 42.22 -1.83 -2.45
CA LYS A 91 41.05 -2.71 -2.33
C LYS A 91 41.51 -4.09 -1.87
N GLN A 92 41.41 -4.37 -0.56
CA GLN A 92 41.53 -5.73 -0.05
C GLN A 92 40.33 -6.54 -0.56
N LYS A 93 40.58 -7.71 -1.17
CA LYS A 93 39.57 -8.77 -1.27
C LYS A 93 39.30 -9.25 0.14
N THR A 94 38.45 -8.53 0.86
CA THR A 94 38.00 -8.98 2.17
C THR A 94 37.09 -10.18 1.93
N ASP A 95 37.45 -11.32 2.52
CA ASP A 95 36.60 -12.51 2.50
C ASP A 95 35.17 -12.10 2.85
N SER A 96 34.18 -12.48 2.03
CA SER A 96 32.79 -12.08 2.26
C SER A 96 32.29 -12.49 3.65
N LYS A 97 32.88 -13.55 4.23
CA LYS A 97 32.66 -13.99 5.61
C LYS A 97 33.21 -13.02 6.66
N VAL A 98 34.38 -12.42 6.41
CA VAL A 98 34.98 -11.41 7.30
C VAL A 98 34.17 -10.12 7.23
N VAL A 99 33.74 -9.67 6.04
CA VAL A 99 32.85 -8.51 5.89
C VAL A 99 31.51 -8.74 6.59
N LEU A 100 30.93 -9.93 6.45
CA LEU A 100 29.67 -10.29 7.12
C LEU A 100 29.81 -10.29 8.64
N VAL A 101 30.87 -10.91 9.18
CA VAL A 101 31.11 -10.95 10.64
C VAL A 101 31.39 -9.55 11.19
N THR A 102 32.18 -8.74 10.48
CA THR A 102 32.44 -7.33 10.85
C THR A 102 31.18 -6.47 10.77
N GLY A 103 30.31 -6.69 9.78
CA GLY A 103 29.02 -6.02 9.67
C GLY A 103 28.07 -6.37 10.82
N VAL A 104 27.95 -7.65 11.16
CA VAL A 104 27.04 -8.13 12.23
C VAL A 104 27.54 -7.77 13.62
N THR A 105 28.86 -7.64 13.83
CA THR A 105 29.44 -7.23 15.12
C THR A 105 29.41 -5.72 15.34
N ASN A 106 29.11 -4.92 14.31
CA ASN A 106 29.01 -3.48 14.42
C ASN A 106 27.60 -3.06 14.91
N ILE A 107 27.54 -2.49 16.11
CA ILE A 107 26.28 -2.02 16.74
C ILE A 107 25.59 -0.96 15.88
N ASN A 108 26.35 -0.07 15.22
CA ASN A 108 25.78 0.99 14.38
C ASN A 108 25.12 0.38 13.12
N ALA A 109 25.75 -0.64 12.53
CA ALA A 109 25.16 -1.38 11.41
C ALA A 109 23.91 -2.16 11.84
N GLY A 110 23.92 -2.72 13.05
CA GLY A 110 22.74 -3.38 13.63
C GLY A 110 21.55 -2.44 13.81
N LEU A 111 21.77 -1.22 14.31
CA LEU A 111 20.72 -0.20 14.47
C LEU A 111 20.13 0.25 13.14
N LEU A 112 20.97 0.47 12.13
CA LEU A 112 20.52 0.82 10.77
C LEU A 112 19.76 -0.33 10.11
N THR A 113 20.21 -1.57 10.32
CA THR A 113 19.50 -2.75 9.79
C THR A 113 18.11 -2.89 10.43
N LEU A 114 17.97 -2.62 11.73
CA LEU A 114 16.69 -2.70 12.43
C LEU A 114 15.71 -1.62 11.96
N THR A 115 16.19 -0.38 11.79
CA THR A 115 15.36 0.74 11.34
C THR A 115 14.93 0.57 9.89
N TYR A 116 15.85 0.17 9.00
CA TYR A 116 15.51 -0.23 7.63
C TYR A 116 14.49 -1.38 7.59
N GLY A 117 14.69 -2.41 8.42
CA GLY A 117 13.78 -3.54 8.51
C GLY A 117 12.37 -3.16 8.97
N PHE A 118 12.24 -2.14 9.82
CA PHE A 118 10.94 -1.60 10.24
C PHE A 118 10.23 -0.89 9.08
N CYS A 119 10.92 0.01 8.37
CA CYS A 119 10.37 0.72 7.21
C CYS A 119 9.91 -0.26 6.12
N PHE A 120 10.77 -1.24 5.81
CA PHE A 120 10.47 -2.28 4.84
C PHE A 120 9.30 -3.17 5.26
N GLY A 121 9.20 -3.48 6.56
CA GLY A 121 8.06 -4.23 7.10
C GLY A 121 6.75 -3.47 6.96
N VAL A 122 6.75 -2.17 7.24
CA VAL A 122 5.59 -1.29 7.05
C VAL A 122 5.19 -1.21 5.57
N GLU A 123 6.16 -1.08 4.67
CA GLU A 123 5.92 -1.08 3.23
C GLU A 123 5.29 -2.40 2.75
N LEU A 124 5.83 -3.53 3.18
CA LEU A 124 5.35 -4.86 2.79
C LEU A 124 3.93 -5.13 3.30
N THR A 125 3.65 -4.77 4.56
CA THR A 125 2.31 -4.94 5.15
C THR A 125 1.29 -4.08 4.43
N MET A 126 1.63 -2.84 4.08
CA MET A 126 0.71 -1.96 3.36
C MET A 126 0.45 -2.45 1.94
N ASN A 127 1.48 -2.88 1.20
CA ASN A 127 1.31 -3.46 -0.14
C ASN A 127 0.37 -4.68 -0.14
N ASN A 128 0.43 -5.51 0.90
CA ASN A 128 -0.39 -6.71 1.02
C ASN A 128 -1.84 -6.41 1.46
N VAL A 129 -2.04 -5.41 2.32
CA VAL A 129 -3.35 -5.13 2.92
C VAL A 129 -4.13 -4.03 2.18
N ALA A 130 -3.48 -3.13 1.44
CA ALA A 130 -4.11 -1.95 0.83
C ALA A 130 -5.28 -2.30 -0.10
N ALA A 131 -5.12 -3.28 -0.99
CA ALA A 131 -6.20 -3.68 -1.89
C ALA A 131 -7.42 -4.23 -1.12
N GLY A 132 -7.18 -5.04 -0.09
CA GLY A 132 -8.22 -5.57 0.78
C GLY A 132 -8.90 -4.49 1.64
N PHE A 133 -8.17 -3.46 2.05
CA PHE A 133 -8.69 -2.33 2.79
C PHE A 133 -9.69 -1.52 1.93
N PHE A 134 -9.27 -1.09 0.73
CA PHE A 134 -10.15 -0.33 -0.15
C PHE A 134 -11.38 -1.13 -0.59
N TYR A 135 -11.20 -2.42 -0.85
CA TYR A 135 -12.31 -3.28 -1.24
C TYR A 135 -13.30 -3.54 -0.08
N ASN A 136 -12.84 -4.09 1.05
CA ASN A 136 -13.75 -4.55 2.10
C ASN A 136 -14.27 -3.43 3.00
N TYR A 137 -13.45 -2.42 3.32
CA TYR A 137 -13.83 -1.34 4.23
C TYR A 137 -14.48 -0.19 3.45
N GLN A 138 -13.76 0.41 2.50
CA GLN A 138 -14.25 1.57 1.75
C GLN A 138 -15.34 1.19 0.74
N GLY A 139 -15.55 -0.09 0.45
CA GLY A 139 -16.65 -0.51 -0.40
C GLY A 139 -16.51 -0.01 -1.83
N VAL A 140 -15.30 -0.06 -2.38
CA VAL A 140 -15.10 0.23 -3.80
C VAL A 140 -15.01 -1.06 -4.61
N THR A 141 -15.21 -0.94 -5.93
CA THR A 141 -15.07 -2.11 -6.80
C THR A 141 -13.63 -2.66 -6.78
N PRO A 142 -13.41 -3.98 -6.96
CA PRO A 142 -12.08 -4.57 -7.00
C PRO A 142 -11.13 -3.91 -8.01
N GLN A 143 -11.67 -3.41 -9.12
CA GLN A 143 -10.91 -2.71 -10.15
C GLN A 143 -10.35 -1.38 -9.61
N LEU A 144 -11.18 -0.58 -8.93
CA LEU A 144 -10.76 0.69 -8.36
C LEU A 144 -9.83 0.49 -7.16
N ALA A 145 -10.12 -0.49 -6.30
CA ALA A 145 -9.24 -0.89 -5.21
C ALA A 145 -7.85 -1.31 -5.72
N GLY A 146 -7.80 -2.08 -6.80
CA GLY A 146 -6.55 -2.50 -7.43
C GLY A 146 -5.76 -1.35 -8.03
N ILE A 147 -6.42 -0.38 -8.67
CA ILE A 147 -5.77 0.84 -9.19
C ILE A 147 -5.23 1.70 -8.03
N ALA A 148 -6.01 1.89 -6.96
CA ALA A 148 -5.55 2.64 -5.79
C ALA A 148 -4.35 1.97 -5.11
N ALA A 149 -4.38 0.64 -4.96
CA ALA A 149 -3.27 -0.13 -4.41
C ALA A 149 -2.04 -0.14 -5.34
N SER A 150 -2.23 -0.19 -6.67
CA SER A 150 -1.11 -0.15 -7.61
C SER A 150 -0.42 1.22 -7.66
N MET A 151 -1.16 2.32 -7.42
CA MET A 151 -0.55 3.65 -7.27
C MET A 151 0.39 3.73 -6.06
N PHE A 152 0.02 3.08 -4.95
CA PHE A 152 0.88 2.97 -3.78
C PHE A 152 2.18 2.22 -4.12
N GLY A 153 2.11 1.09 -4.83
CA GLY A 153 3.30 0.34 -5.23
C GLY A 153 4.13 1.02 -6.34
N LEU A 154 3.50 1.79 -7.24
CA LEU A 154 4.20 2.48 -8.33
C LEU A 154 5.10 3.62 -7.83
N MET A 155 4.74 4.23 -6.69
CA MET A 155 5.55 5.24 -6.01
C MET A 155 7.01 4.78 -5.81
N ASN A 156 7.22 3.48 -5.56
CA ASN A 156 8.49 2.81 -5.27
C ASN A 156 9.61 3.18 -6.24
N ILE A 157 9.25 3.47 -7.50
CA ILE A 157 10.20 3.82 -8.55
C ILE A 157 10.84 5.19 -8.30
N PHE A 158 10.10 6.15 -7.74
CA PHE A 158 10.55 7.54 -7.64
C PHE A 158 10.93 7.95 -6.22
N ALA A 159 10.14 7.58 -5.21
CA ALA A 159 10.37 8.12 -3.87
C ALA A 159 11.63 7.55 -3.21
N ARG A 160 12.05 6.33 -3.58
CA ARG A 160 13.36 5.79 -3.17
C ARG A 160 14.53 6.63 -3.69
N SER A 161 14.47 7.04 -4.96
CA SER A 161 15.47 7.93 -5.54
C SER A 161 15.44 9.32 -4.91
N LEU A 162 14.25 9.85 -4.58
CA LEU A 162 14.11 11.12 -3.86
C LEU A 162 14.78 11.07 -2.47
N GLY A 163 14.68 9.96 -1.74
CA GLY A 163 15.39 9.76 -0.48
C GLY A 163 16.91 9.81 -0.62
N GLY A 164 17.45 9.13 -1.64
CA GLY A 164 18.88 9.18 -1.95
C GLY A 164 19.37 10.59 -2.32
N LEU A 165 18.63 11.28 -3.20
CA LEU A 165 18.94 12.67 -3.59
C LEU A 165 18.89 13.63 -2.38
N LEU A 166 17.90 13.46 -1.50
CA LEU A 166 17.81 14.24 -0.25
C LEU A 166 19.02 13.98 0.66
N SER A 167 19.47 12.73 0.75
CA SER A 167 20.67 12.35 1.51
C SER A 167 21.92 13.06 0.98
N ASP A 168 22.10 13.08 -0.33
CA ASP A 168 23.25 13.68 -0.98
C ASP A 168 23.25 15.20 -0.89
N PHE A 169 22.07 15.82 -1.03
CA PHE A 169 21.89 17.26 -0.83
C PHE A 169 22.24 17.69 0.61
N CYS A 170 21.73 16.96 1.61
CA CYS A 170 22.01 17.25 3.02
C CYS A 170 23.48 16.99 3.38
N ASN A 171 24.13 16.02 2.74
CA ASN A 171 25.57 15.78 2.91
C ASN A 171 26.41 16.94 2.35
N ALA A 172 26.06 17.46 1.17
CA ALA A 172 26.77 18.60 0.59
C ALA A 172 26.72 19.85 1.48
N ARG A 173 25.61 20.04 2.22
CA ARG A 173 25.41 21.23 3.05
C ARG A 173 25.94 21.09 4.49
N PHE A 174 25.76 19.93 5.11
CA PHE A 174 26.02 19.70 6.55
C PHE A 174 26.97 18.53 6.84
N GLY A 175 27.60 17.96 5.81
CA GLY A 175 28.49 16.81 5.92
C GLY A 175 27.78 15.53 6.41
N MET A 176 28.54 14.60 6.97
CA MET A 176 28.02 13.30 7.45
C MET A 176 26.91 13.41 8.49
N ARG A 177 26.91 14.48 9.30
CA ARG A 177 25.83 14.73 10.27
C ARG A 177 24.50 15.04 9.58
N GLY A 178 24.52 15.68 8.42
CA GLY A 178 23.32 16.00 7.63
C GLY A 178 22.56 14.76 7.16
N ARG A 179 23.28 13.71 6.77
CA ARG A 179 22.68 12.43 6.36
C ARG A 179 21.92 11.76 7.50
N LEU A 180 22.54 11.68 8.67
CA LEU A 180 21.94 11.10 9.87
C LEU A 180 20.71 11.89 10.34
N TRP A 181 20.78 13.23 10.35
CA TRP A 181 19.62 14.06 10.69
C TRP A 181 18.48 13.92 9.67
N SER A 182 18.78 13.75 8.39
CA SER A 182 17.76 13.55 7.35
C SER A 182 17.03 12.22 7.51
N CYS A 183 17.77 11.13 7.75
CA CYS A 183 17.20 9.83 8.08
C CYS A 183 16.30 9.91 9.32
N TRP A 184 16.78 10.53 10.40
CA TRP A 184 15.99 10.66 11.63
C TRP A 184 14.69 11.48 11.42
N ILE A 185 14.75 12.63 10.72
CA ILE A 185 13.57 13.46 10.47
C ILE A 185 12.54 12.69 9.64
N ILE A 186 12.94 12.08 8.52
CA ILE A 186 12.02 11.34 7.66
C ILE A 186 11.40 10.15 8.41
N GLN A 187 12.19 9.42 9.21
CA GLN A 187 11.69 8.33 10.05
C GLN A 187 10.64 8.81 11.06
N THR A 188 10.84 9.97 11.68
CA THR A 188 9.85 10.53 12.62
C THR A 188 8.57 10.96 11.91
N ILE A 189 8.67 11.54 10.71
CA ILE A 189 7.50 11.93 9.91
C ILE A 189 6.71 10.70 9.48
N GLU A 190 7.38 9.63 9.06
CA GLU A 190 6.76 8.35 8.75
C GLU A 190 5.95 7.82 9.95
N GLY A 191 6.55 7.78 11.14
CA GLY A 191 5.86 7.34 12.36
C GLY A 191 4.65 8.21 12.71
N VAL A 192 4.74 9.52 12.53
CA VAL A 192 3.60 10.44 12.73
C VAL A 192 2.49 10.18 11.72
N MET A 193 2.84 9.94 10.45
CA MET A 193 1.85 9.63 9.39
C MET A 193 1.14 8.29 9.64
N CYS A 194 1.83 7.28 10.19
CA CYS A 194 1.20 6.04 10.66
C CYS A 194 0.11 6.33 11.71
N CYS A 195 0.40 7.18 12.70
CA CYS A 195 -0.57 7.57 13.72
C CYS A 195 -1.75 8.34 13.12
N ILE A 196 -1.50 9.25 12.18
CA ILE A 196 -2.55 10.02 11.50
C ILE A 196 -3.47 9.09 10.72
N LEU A 197 -2.93 8.19 9.90
CA LEU A 197 -3.73 7.21 9.15
C LEU A 197 -4.61 6.37 10.08
N GLY A 198 -4.05 5.88 11.19
CA GLY A 198 -4.81 5.16 12.21
C GLY A 198 -5.95 5.98 12.81
N SER A 199 -5.68 7.25 13.15
CA SER A 199 -6.69 8.15 13.74
C SER A 199 -7.85 8.46 12.79
N VAL A 200 -7.59 8.61 11.49
CA VAL A 200 -8.64 8.86 10.49
C VAL A 200 -9.62 7.69 10.41
N THR A 201 -9.14 6.47 10.63
CA THR A 201 -9.97 5.26 10.54
C THR A 201 -10.58 4.80 11.87
N ALA A 202 -10.08 5.29 13.01
CA ALA A 202 -10.44 4.77 14.33
C ALA A 202 -11.87 5.10 14.77
N ASP A 203 -12.41 6.24 14.34
CA ASP A 203 -13.74 6.70 14.75
C ASP A 203 -14.88 6.15 13.87
N MET A 204 -14.56 5.38 12.83
CA MET A 204 -15.55 4.85 11.89
C MET A 204 -15.87 3.37 12.15
N SER A 205 -17.12 3.02 11.93
CA SER A 205 -17.60 1.64 12.04
C SER A 205 -17.08 0.78 10.86
N ALA A 206 -16.59 -0.42 11.18
CA ALA A 206 -15.95 -1.35 10.26
C ALA A 206 -16.68 -2.72 10.21
N PRO A 207 -16.55 -3.49 9.12
CA PRO A 207 -17.28 -4.74 8.90
C PRO A 207 -16.74 -5.95 9.65
N TYR A 208 -16.52 -5.82 10.96
CA TYR A 208 -16.01 -6.88 11.83
C TYR A 208 -16.83 -7.00 13.13
N PRO A 209 -17.01 -8.23 13.67
CA PRO A 209 -16.43 -9.52 13.26
C PRO A 209 -17.22 -10.28 12.17
N SER A 210 -16.54 -11.15 11.41
CA SER A 210 -17.09 -11.94 10.28
C SER A 210 -18.26 -12.88 10.62
N THR A 211 -18.52 -13.11 11.90
CA THR A 211 -19.62 -13.93 12.44
C THR A 211 -20.79 -13.10 12.96
N GLY A 212 -20.75 -11.77 12.77
CA GLY A 212 -21.81 -10.86 13.19
C GLY A 212 -23.15 -11.09 12.49
N PRO A 213 -24.22 -10.42 12.96
CA PRO A 213 -25.51 -10.44 12.30
C PRO A 213 -25.39 -9.95 10.85
N LYS A 214 -26.10 -10.62 9.94
CA LYS A 214 -26.12 -10.28 8.52
C LYS A 214 -27.46 -9.67 8.14
N TYR A 215 -27.41 -8.61 7.35
CA TYR A 215 -28.53 -7.75 7.00
C TYR A 215 -28.86 -7.83 5.51
N PRO A 216 -30.11 -7.50 5.12
CA PRO A 216 -30.50 -7.49 3.72
C PRO A 216 -29.60 -6.53 2.95
N ALA A 217 -29.25 -6.95 1.75
CA ALA A 217 -28.15 -6.37 1.02
C ALA A 217 -28.67 -5.47 -0.12
N PHE A 218 -28.04 -4.31 -0.29
CA PHE A 218 -28.49 -3.26 -1.20
C PHE A 218 -27.44 -2.97 -2.25
N VAL A 219 -27.88 -2.43 -3.38
CA VAL A 219 -26.99 -1.93 -4.44
C VAL A 219 -27.21 -0.42 -4.56
N GLU A 220 -26.12 0.33 -4.56
CA GLU A 220 -26.15 1.76 -4.88
C GLU A 220 -26.00 1.94 -6.39
N ILE A 221 -27.05 2.44 -7.03
CA ILE A 221 -27.06 2.70 -8.48
C ILE A 221 -26.89 4.20 -8.72
N PRO A 222 -25.93 4.63 -9.55
CA PRO A 222 -25.75 6.03 -9.88
C PRO A 222 -26.98 6.59 -10.59
N LYS A 223 -27.29 7.86 -10.32
CA LYS A 223 -28.40 8.57 -10.96
C LYS A 223 -27.99 9.04 -12.36
N ASP A 224 -28.06 8.14 -13.33
CA ASP A 224 -27.82 8.46 -14.73
C ASP A 224 -29.08 9.05 -15.40
N GLU A 225 -28.91 9.98 -16.34
CA GLU A 225 -30.04 10.62 -17.05
C GLU A 225 -30.94 9.62 -17.77
N TRP A 226 -30.35 8.58 -18.38
CA TRP A 226 -31.09 7.54 -19.09
C TRP A 226 -31.95 6.68 -18.15
N ARG A 227 -31.52 6.47 -16.90
CA ARG A 227 -32.29 5.71 -15.90
C ARG A 227 -33.53 6.48 -15.45
N VAL A 228 -33.39 7.79 -15.33
CA VAL A 228 -34.52 8.70 -15.03
C VAL A 228 -35.50 8.71 -16.20
N ALA A 229 -35.01 8.74 -17.45
CA ALA A 229 -35.84 8.72 -18.64
C ALA A 229 -36.60 7.39 -18.84
N LEU A 230 -36.00 6.27 -18.47
CA LEU A 230 -36.60 4.93 -18.57
C LEU A 230 -37.40 4.52 -17.32
N ASN A 231 -37.53 5.40 -16.32
CA ASN A 231 -38.20 5.11 -15.04
C ASN A 231 -37.70 3.82 -14.36
N THR A 232 -36.39 3.56 -14.47
CA THR A 232 -35.72 2.42 -13.80
C THR A 232 -35.24 2.81 -12.41
N SER A 233 -34.98 1.84 -11.54
CA SER A 233 -34.46 2.08 -10.19
C SER A 233 -33.10 2.80 -10.19
N TRP A 234 -32.93 3.73 -9.26
CA TRP A 234 -31.71 4.50 -9.01
C TRP A 234 -31.55 4.78 -7.52
N GLY A 235 -30.32 5.02 -7.05
CA GLY A 235 -30.00 5.14 -5.63
C GLY A 235 -29.91 3.78 -4.93
N TRP A 236 -30.03 3.79 -3.60
CA TRP A 236 -30.05 2.58 -2.77
C TRP A 236 -31.28 1.73 -3.09
N THR A 237 -31.05 0.60 -3.76
CA THR A 237 -32.11 -0.32 -4.21
C THR A 237 -31.94 -1.67 -3.53
N PRO A 238 -33.00 -2.23 -2.90
CA PRO A 238 -32.93 -3.55 -2.29
C PRO A 238 -32.89 -4.65 -3.36
N LEU A 239 -32.19 -5.74 -3.07
CA LEU A 239 -32.23 -6.95 -3.92
C LEU A 239 -33.45 -7.83 -3.66
N VAL A 240 -34.17 -7.56 -2.58
CA VAL A 240 -35.38 -8.25 -2.15
C VAL A 240 -36.41 -7.20 -1.75
N GLY A 241 -37.50 -7.10 -2.51
CA GLY A 241 -38.55 -6.10 -2.40
C GLY A 241 -38.51 -5.05 -3.52
N ASN A 242 -39.59 -4.28 -3.65
CA ASN A 242 -39.79 -3.26 -4.70
C ASN A 242 -39.61 -3.79 -6.13
N GLY A 243 -40.11 -5.00 -6.40
CA GLY A 243 -40.04 -5.62 -7.73
C GLY A 243 -38.75 -6.37 -8.04
N CYS A 244 -37.76 -6.35 -7.14
CA CYS A 244 -36.58 -7.22 -7.18
C CYS A 244 -36.73 -8.38 -6.19
N ASN A 245 -36.51 -9.62 -6.62
CA ASN A 245 -36.46 -10.80 -5.75
C ASN A 245 -35.30 -11.71 -6.16
N VAL A 246 -34.09 -11.27 -5.86
CA VAL A 246 -32.87 -11.96 -6.28
C VAL A 246 -32.36 -12.82 -5.13
N LEU A 247 -32.15 -14.11 -5.44
CA LEU A 247 -31.62 -15.10 -4.52
C LEU A 247 -30.18 -15.45 -4.89
N ASP A 248 -29.39 -15.81 -3.87
CA ASP A 248 -28.04 -16.37 -4.00
C ASP A 248 -28.10 -17.79 -4.61
N ASP A 249 -26.94 -18.36 -4.93
CA ASP A 249 -26.83 -19.71 -5.52
C ASP A 249 -27.47 -20.81 -4.64
N ASP A 250 -27.55 -20.57 -3.33
CA ASP A 250 -28.23 -21.43 -2.34
C ASP A 250 -29.75 -21.20 -2.23
N GLY A 251 -30.34 -20.35 -3.08
CA GLY A 251 -31.77 -19.98 -3.02
C GLY A 251 -32.13 -19.11 -1.82
N LYS A 252 -31.16 -18.45 -1.19
CA LYS A 252 -31.35 -17.57 -0.02
C LYS A 252 -31.24 -16.10 -0.42
N PRO A 253 -31.91 -15.17 0.29
CA PRO A 253 -31.72 -13.75 0.02
C PRO A 253 -30.29 -13.32 0.31
N PHE A 254 -29.74 -12.43 -0.52
CA PHE A 254 -28.40 -11.87 -0.30
C PHE A 254 -28.34 -11.12 1.04
N LYS A 255 -27.31 -11.44 1.83
CA LYS A 255 -27.04 -10.77 3.10
C LYS A 255 -25.57 -10.39 3.22
N VAL A 256 -25.33 -9.22 3.79
CA VAL A 256 -24.00 -8.65 4.06
C VAL A 256 -23.85 -8.37 5.56
N LEU A 257 -22.62 -8.28 6.04
CA LEU A 257 -22.37 -7.84 7.42
C LEU A 257 -22.70 -6.34 7.57
N ALA A 258 -22.95 -5.89 8.81
CA ALA A 258 -23.01 -4.45 9.11
C ALA A 258 -21.78 -3.72 8.59
N CYS A 259 -21.99 -2.56 7.94
CA CYS A 259 -20.93 -1.79 7.26
C CYS A 259 -20.10 -2.59 6.24
N GLY A 260 -20.59 -3.76 5.82
CA GLY A 260 -19.87 -4.72 4.99
C GLY A 260 -20.24 -4.63 3.53
N THR A 261 -19.34 -5.12 2.69
CA THR A 261 -19.48 -5.07 1.23
C THR A 261 -19.11 -6.41 0.63
N LYS A 262 -19.80 -6.82 -0.43
CA LYS A 262 -19.56 -8.06 -1.17
C LYS A 262 -19.75 -7.81 -2.66
N SER A 263 -18.74 -8.08 -3.47
CA SER A 263 -18.90 -8.07 -4.93
C SER A 263 -19.52 -9.37 -5.40
N ILE A 264 -20.55 -9.28 -6.24
CA ILE A 264 -21.11 -10.45 -6.91
C ILE A 264 -21.22 -10.21 -8.42
N LYS A 265 -21.22 -11.30 -9.18
CA LYS A 265 -21.52 -11.27 -10.60
C LYS A 265 -23.02 -11.05 -10.78
N THR A 266 -23.39 -10.21 -11.74
CA THR A 266 -24.80 -9.93 -12.02
C THR A 266 -25.49 -11.17 -12.61
N THR A 267 -26.48 -11.72 -11.90
CA THR A 267 -27.37 -12.80 -12.38
C THR A 267 -28.45 -12.22 -13.30
N ASP A 268 -29.01 -13.01 -14.21
CA ASP A 268 -30.05 -12.52 -15.15
C ASP A 268 -31.26 -11.91 -14.43
N ALA A 269 -31.69 -12.48 -13.29
CA ALA A 269 -32.73 -11.88 -12.45
C ALA A 269 -32.37 -10.48 -11.92
N MET A 270 -31.08 -10.21 -11.66
CA MET A 270 -30.61 -8.88 -11.25
C MET A 270 -30.62 -7.90 -12.43
N LYS A 271 -30.30 -8.39 -13.64
CA LYS A 271 -30.32 -7.55 -14.85
C LYS A 271 -31.73 -7.06 -15.14
N ASP A 272 -32.70 -7.97 -15.05
CA ASP A 272 -34.10 -7.66 -15.33
C ASP A 272 -34.67 -6.69 -14.29
N CYS A 273 -34.33 -6.87 -13.01
CA CYS A 273 -34.92 -6.07 -11.94
C CYS A 273 -34.20 -4.71 -11.73
N LEU A 274 -32.88 -4.63 -11.94
CA LEU A 274 -32.10 -3.40 -11.75
C LEU A 274 -31.81 -2.63 -13.06
N GLY A 275 -32.11 -3.23 -14.22
CA GLY A 275 -31.79 -2.66 -15.53
C GLY A 275 -30.28 -2.43 -15.70
N ILE A 276 -29.44 -3.37 -15.28
CA ILE A 276 -27.97 -3.28 -15.36
C ILE A 276 -27.45 -4.32 -16.36
N GLN A 277 -26.43 -3.94 -17.14
CA GLN A 277 -25.72 -4.83 -18.05
C GLN A 277 -24.76 -5.77 -17.29
N ASP A 278 -24.13 -6.73 -17.98
CA ASP A 278 -23.12 -7.62 -17.40
C ASP A 278 -21.95 -6.84 -16.76
N LYS A 279 -22.01 -6.69 -15.44
CA LYS A 279 -20.97 -6.05 -14.64
C LYS A 279 -20.79 -6.80 -13.31
N LEU A 280 -19.63 -6.64 -12.69
CA LEU A 280 -19.46 -6.96 -11.27
C LEU A 280 -20.10 -5.81 -10.48
N ILE A 281 -21.13 -6.12 -9.70
CA ILE A 281 -21.83 -5.15 -8.87
C ILE A 281 -21.43 -5.34 -7.41
N LEU A 282 -21.43 -4.23 -6.67
CA LEU A 282 -21.14 -4.25 -5.26
C LEU A 282 -22.45 -4.21 -4.49
N ILE A 283 -22.57 -5.12 -3.54
CA ILE A 283 -23.68 -5.19 -2.60
C ILE A 283 -23.17 -4.75 -1.24
N GLN A 284 -23.89 -3.86 -0.58
CA GLN A 284 -23.48 -3.21 0.66
C GLN A 284 -24.66 -3.06 1.63
N ASP A 285 -24.36 -2.88 2.90
CA ASP A 285 -25.32 -2.39 3.90
C ASP A 285 -25.53 -0.89 3.63
N PRO A 286 -26.75 -0.36 3.46
CA PRO A 286 -26.98 1.06 3.17
C PRO A 286 -26.79 1.94 4.43
N PRO A 287 -26.70 3.27 4.29
CA PRO A 287 -26.71 4.18 5.44
C PRO A 287 -28.04 4.08 6.22
N LEU A 288 -28.01 4.42 7.51
CA LEU A 288 -29.20 4.41 8.36
C LEU A 288 -30.30 5.33 7.79
N GLY A 289 -31.49 4.79 7.59
CA GLY A 289 -32.62 5.53 7.05
C GLY A 289 -33.92 4.74 7.01
N HIS A 290 -34.93 5.31 6.38
CA HIS A 290 -36.19 4.64 6.11
C HIS A 290 -36.49 4.69 4.62
N MET A 291 -36.94 3.56 4.07
CA MET A 291 -37.43 3.50 2.70
C MET A 291 -38.67 2.63 2.59
N MET A 292 -39.52 2.96 1.62
CA MET A 292 -40.68 2.16 1.28
C MET A 292 -40.22 0.90 0.55
N ILE A 293 -40.47 -0.27 1.13
CA ILE A 293 -40.25 -1.59 0.52
C ILE A 293 -41.59 -2.32 0.51
N ASP A 294 -42.08 -2.70 -0.66
CA ASP A 294 -43.34 -3.44 -0.84
C ASP A 294 -44.57 -2.76 -0.20
N GLY A 295 -44.56 -1.42 -0.13
CA GLY A 295 -45.65 -0.63 0.45
C GLY A 295 -45.54 -0.41 1.96
N GLU A 296 -44.50 -0.93 2.62
CA GLU A 296 -44.24 -0.71 4.05
C GLU A 296 -43.01 0.17 4.27
N TRP A 297 -43.08 1.04 5.29
CA TRP A 297 -41.93 1.84 5.73
C TRP A 297 -40.98 0.96 6.53
N THR A 298 -39.88 0.54 5.89
CA THR A 298 -38.87 -0.32 6.51
C THR A 298 -37.64 0.51 6.91
N GLN A 299 -37.04 0.17 8.06
CA GLN A 299 -35.75 0.73 8.45
C GLN A 299 -34.65 0.03 7.66
N ILE A 300 -33.78 0.84 7.07
CA ILE A 300 -32.61 0.39 6.31
C ILE A 300 -31.34 0.89 6.97
N GLY A 301 -30.25 0.13 6.78
CA GLY A 301 -28.96 0.42 7.38
C GLY A 301 -28.96 0.18 8.89
N HIS A 302 -27.76 -0.09 9.41
CA HIS A 302 -27.57 -0.35 10.85
C HIS A 302 -26.73 0.70 11.54
N HIS A 303 -25.87 1.38 10.78
CA HIS A 303 -24.94 2.38 11.27
C HIS A 303 -24.90 3.56 10.31
N ASP A 304 -24.75 4.74 10.89
CA ASP A 304 -24.73 6.04 10.24
C ASP A 304 -23.29 6.39 9.78
N ASP A 305 -22.32 5.79 10.47
CA ASP A 305 -20.89 6.12 10.54
C ASP A 305 -20.00 5.02 9.91
N CYS A 306 -20.56 4.23 8.99
CA CYS A 306 -19.81 3.23 8.24
C CYS A 306 -18.78 3.89 7.32
N ILE A 307 -17.55 3.35 7.35
CA ILE A 307 -16.46 3.81 6.48
C ILE A 307 -16.77 3.69 4.98
N SER A 308 -17.58 2.72 4.56
CA SER A 308 -17.99 2.51 3.16
C SER A 308 -18.78 3.68 2.55
N HIS A 309 -19.53 4.44 3.34
CA HIS A 309 -20.41 5.53 2.84
C HIS A 309 -19.88 6.91 3.17
N SER A 310 -18.80 6.97 3.94
CA SER A 310 -18.21 8.20 4.46
C SER A 310 -17.66 9.15 3.38
N GLY A 311 -17.57 8.70 2.11
CA GLY A 311 -16.95 9.46 1.03
C GLY A 311 -15.45 9.71 1.25
N THR A 312 -14.83 9.05 2.25
CA THR A 312 -13.42 9.26 2.62
C THR A 312 -12.43 8.59 1.68
N PHE A 313 -12.90 7.80 0.70
CA PHE A 313 -12.04 7.04 -0.22
C PHE A 313 -10.93 7.89 -0.84
N GLY A 314 -11.27 9.05 -1.43
CA GLY A 314 -10.28 9.91 -2.07
C GLY A 314 -9.26 10.47 -1.09
N ILE A 315 -9.70 10.88 0.10
CA ILE A 315 -8.84 11.39 1.17
C ILE A 315 -7.91 10.28 1.67
N ALA A 316 -8.44 9.08 1.90
CA ALA A 316 -7.68 7.90 2.33
C ALA A 316 -6.59 7.55 1.31
N VAL A 317 -6.91 7.54 0.02
CA VAL A 317 -5.93 7.30 -1.05
C VAL A 317 -4.81 8.35 -1.02
N ILE A 318 -5.15 9.64 -0.88
CA ILE A 318 -4.14 10.72 -0.82
C ILE A 318 -3.22 10.55 0.41
N ILE A 319 -3.79 10.28 1.59
CA ILE A 319 -3.00 10.09 2.82
C ILE A 319 -2.07 8.88 2.66
N VAL A 320 -2.59 7.77 2.12
CA VAL A 320 -1.80 6.55 1.87
C VAL A 320 -0.68 6.80 0.86
N ILE A 321 -0.92 7.59 -0.19
CA ILE A 321 0.10 7.99 -1.15
C ILE A 321 1.18 8.83 -0.45
N ILE A 322 0.81 9.88 0.28
CA ILE A 322 1.78 10.74 1.00
C ILE A 322 2.61 9.91 1.98
N PHE A 323 1.95 9.05 2.74
CA PHE A 323 2.60 8.11 3.65
C PHE A 323 3.63 7.24 2.93
N SER A 324 3.26 6.68 1.77
CA SER A 324 4.15 5.86 0.93
C SER A 324 5.40 6.60 0.48
N VAL A 325 5.29 7.90 0.17
CA VAL A 325 6.46 8.74 -0.20
C VAL A 325 7.48 8.70 0.93
N PHE A 326 7.04 8.94 2.17
CA PHE A 326 7.94 9.05 3.31
C PHE A 326 8.58 7.72 3.68
N VAL A 327 7.81 6.61 3.64
CA VAL A 327 8.33 5.25 3.86
C VAL A 327 9.48 4.97 2.88
N GLN A 328 9.26 5.23 1.60
CA GLN A 328 10.26 4.93 0.57
C GLN A 328 11.45 5.89 0.58
N MET A 329 11.22 7.15 0.95
CA MET A 329 12.31 8.10 1.17
C MET A 329 13.20 7.66 2.33
N ALA A 330 12.63 7.10 3.40
CA ALA A 330 13.40 6.53 4.52
C ALA A 330 14.32 5.40 4.00
N GLU A 331 13.79 4.48 3.21
CA GLU A 331 14.59 3.38 2.64
C GLU A 331 15.69 3.89 1.68
N GLY A 332 15.40 4.94 0.91
CA GLY A 332 16.38 5.60 0.04
C GLY A 332 17.53 6.27 0.81
N LEU A 333 17.23 6.83 1.99
CA LEU A 333 18.20 7.51 2.85
C LEU A 333 19.20 6.52 3.48
N ASP A 334 18.75 5.32 3.83
CA ASP A 334 19.59 4.29 4.43
C ASP A 334 20.73 3.85 3.51
N PHE A 335 20.48 3.72 2.20
CA PHE A 335 21.54 3.41 1.22
C PHE A 335 22.64 4.48 1.16
N GLY A 336 22.31 5.73 1.50
CA GLY A 336 23.28 6.82 1.59
C GLY A 336 24.16 6.78 2.83
N ILE A 337 23.76 6.04 3.88
CA ILE A 337 24.45 5.96 5.17
C ILE A 337 25.32 4.70 5.25
N VAL A 338 24.84 3.56 4.74
CA VAL A 338 25.51 2.25 4.82
C VAL A 338 27.01 2.28 4.45
N PRO A 339 27.49 2.99 3.41
CA PRO A 339 28.90 3.00 3.06
C PRO A 339 29.85 3.64 4.09
N TYR A 340 29.31 4.27 5.14
CA TYR A 340 30.05 5.08 6.11
C TYR A 340 30.00 4.53 7.55
N VAL A 341 29.46 3.33 7.73
CA VAL A 341 29.20 2.69 9.03
C VAL A 341 30.21 1.59 9.32
#